data_AF-A0A383BBR5-F1
#
_entry.id   AF-A0A383BBR5-F1
#
_cell.length_a   1.000
_cell.length_b   1.000
_cell.length_c   1.000
_cell.angle_alpha   90.00
_cell.angle_beta   90.00
_cell.angle_gamma   90.00
#
_symmetry.space_group_name_H-M   'P 1'
#
loop_
_entity.id
_entity.type
_entity.pdbx_description
1 polymer ?
#
loop_
_entity_poly.entity_id
_entity_poly.type
_entity_poly.pdbx_seq_one_letter_code
_entity_poly.pdbx_strand_id
1 'polypeptide(L)'
;GEIGCVGCHRPLDQTGVRHGIEDAHPWASLTCTDCHGGDPAASTRLDAHVSPATGPSLLRRLATDALDLADRDYLRFINPGDLRVAHQGCGGSNPASNGSGCHQGMVETVKFSVMATYAGHYTLPRFLAGTQDRTHTHAAVDVVNENFDPATAPAGAVGALTALREPNDLVRNSIGVCIDVYLPKSCPTCHLNDFGPNNSAGNYRSSGCTACHMLYSDDGLSNSADPVISKDFPPHPRRHALTTKIP
;
A
#
# COMPACT_ATOMS: atom_id res chain seq x y z
N GLY A 1 22.14 -24.79 5.96
CA GLY A 1 20.71 -24.46 6.03
C GLY A 1 20.11 -24.71 4.68
N GLU A 2 18.82 -25.01 4.62
CA GLU A 2 18.11 -25.03 3.33
C GLU A 2 18.21 -23.65 2.66
N ILE A 3 18.27 -23.68 1.32
CA ILE A 3 18.38 -22.48 0.48
C ILE A 3 16.98 -21.87 0.29
N GLY A 4 16.91 -20.55 0.14
CA GLY A 4 15.68 -19.82 -0.17
C GLY A 4 14.89 -19.35 1.04
N CYS A 5 13.78 -18.64 0.76
CA CYS A 5 13.00 -17.92 1.77
C CYS A 5 12.52 -18.83 2.92
N VAL A 6 12.07 -20.04 2.58
CA VAL A 6 11.54 -21.01 3.55
C VAL A 6 12.62 -21.57 4.49
N GLY A 7 13.90 -21.50 4.13
CA GLY A 7 14.99 -21.95 5.00
C GLY A 7 15.08 -21.12 6.29
N CYS A 8 14.76 -19.84 6.21
CA CYS A 8 14.74 -18.94 7.37
C CYS A 8 13.32 -18.72 7.91
N HIS A 9 12.33 -18.55 7.03
CA HIS A 9 10.97 -18.17 7.44
C HIS A 9 10.04 -19.35 7.72
N ARG A 10 10.39 -20.59 7.30
CA ARG A 10 9.65 -21.83 7.62
C ARG A 10 10.63 -23.00 7.91
N PRO A 11 11.54 -22.85 8.89
CA PRO A 11 12.53 -23.88 9.17
C PRO A 11 11.87 -25.22 9.56
N LEU A 12 12.60 -26.29 9.30
CA LEU A 12 12.24 -27.63 9.77
C LEU A 12 12.50 -27.71 11.28
N ASP A 13 11.56 -28.31 12.00
CA ASP A 13 11.80 -28.73 13.38
C ASP A 13 12.60 -30.04 13.45
N GLN A 14 12.76 -30.56 14.66
CA GLN A 14 13.48 -31.82 14.91
C GLN A 14 12.76 -33.05 14.29
N THR A 15 11.48 -32.92 13.95
CA THR A 15 10.65 -33.99 13.36
C THR A 15 10.59 -33.91 11.83
N GLY A 16 11.18 -32.87 11.23
CA GLY A 16 11.16 -32.63 9.78
C GLY A 16 9.89 -31.94 9.30
N VAL A 17 9.12 -31.30 10.18
CA VAL A 17 7.93 -30.54 9.83
C VAL A 17 8.28 -29.04 9.73
N ARG A 18 7.75 -28.35 8.73
CA ARG A 18 7.96 -26.90 8.55
C ARG A 18 7.06 -26.08 9.47
N HIS A 19 7.65 -25.17 10.23
CA HIS A 19 6.94 -24.21 11.08
C HIS A 19 7.47 -22.81 10.83
N GLY A 20 6.58 -21.81 10.76
CA GLY A 20 7.01 -20.44 10.50
C GLY A 20 5.92 -19.58 9.88
N ILE A 21 6.31 -18.69 8.96
CA ILE A 21 5.40 -17.81 8.24
C ILE A 21 4.29 -18.59 7.56
N GLU A 22 3.07 -18.07 7.65
CA GLU A 22 1.88 -18.69 7.05
C GLU A 22 1.89 -18.58 5.52
N ASP A 23 1.08 -19.42 4.88
CA ASP A 23 0.71 -19.21 3.48
C ASP A 23 -0.29 -18.04 3.40
N ALA A 24 0.14 -16.94 2.79
CA ALA A 24 -0.67 -15.73 2.69
C ALA A 24 -1.90 -15.90 1.80
N HIS A 25 -1.85 -16.77 0.80
CA HIS A 25 -2.87 -16.86 -0.22
C HIS A 25 -3.18 -18.33 -0.56
N PRO A 26 -3.76 -19.09 0.39
CA PRO A 26 -3.96 -20.54 0.25
C PRO A 26 -4.93 -20.94 -0.87
N TRP A 27 -5.58 -19.97 -1.51
CA TRP A 27 -6.50 -20.17 -2.63
C TRP A 27 -5.80 -20.25 -3.99
N ALA A 28 -4.50 -20.00 -4.05
CA ALA A 28 -3.70 -20.11 -5.28
C ALA A 28 -2.32 -20.66 -4.94
N SER A 29 -1.75 -21.48 -5.83
CA SER A 29 -0.40 -22.02 -5.64
C SER A 29 0.63 -20.96 -6.03
N LEU A 30 1.06 -20.16 -5.06
CA LEU A 30 2.00 -19.06 -5.27
C LEU A 30 3.31 -19.30 -4.51
N THR A 31 4.41 -18.86 -5.10
CA THR A 31 5.71 -18.74 -4.43
C THR A 31 5.83 -17.40 -3.72
N CYS A 32 6.79 -17.29 -2.79
CA CYS A 32 7.05 -16.04 -2.08
C CYS A 32 7.37 -14.89 -3.06
N THR A 33 8.15 -15.21 -4.10
CA THR A 33 8.67 -14.24 -5.07
C THR A 33 7.63 -13.80 -6.09
N ASP A 34 6.56 -14.57 -6.30
CA ASP A 34 5.44 -14.14 -7.15
C ASP A 34 4.85 -12.83 -6.62
N CYS A 35 4.71 -12.71 -5.30
CA CYS A 35 4.25 -11.47 -4.66
C CYS A 35 5.42 -10.51 -4.38
N HIS A 36 6.41 -10.96 -3.61
CA HIS A 36 7.41 -10.07 -3.01
C HIS A 36 8.65 -9.79 -3.89
N GLY A 37 8.89 -10.55 -4.95
CA GLY A 37 10.19 -10.54 -5.64
C GLY A 37 11.32 -11.08 -4.76
N GLY A 38 12.54 -10.58 -4.94
CA GLY A 38 13.76 -11.11 -4.29
C GLY A 38 14.32 -12.35 -4.99
N ASP A 39 15.37 -12.94 -4.39
CA ASP A 39 16.03 -14.13 -4.95
C ASP A 39 15.66 -15.40 -4.15
N PRO A 40 14.91 -16.35 -4.73
CA PRO A 40 14.53 -17.59 -4.05
C PRO A 40 15.67 -18.62 -3.98
N ALA A 41 16.75 -18.44 -4.74
CA ALA A 41 17.93 -19.31 -4.77
C ALA A 41 19.04 -18.83 -3.83
N ALA A 42 18.90 -17.65 -3.22
CA ALA A 42 19.83 -17.13 -2.24
C ALA A 42 19.71 -17.86 -0.88
N SER A 43 20.84 -17.93 -0.16
CA SER A 43 20.93 -18.55 1.17
C SER A 43 21.31 -17.56 2.28
N THR A 44 21.56 -16.31 1.92
CA THR A 44 21.83 -15.22 2.85
C THR A 44 20.72 -14.18 2.77
N ARG A 45 20.48 -13.49 3.88
CA ARG A 45 19.53 -12.36 3.90
C ARG A 45 19.93 -11.27 2.91
N LEU A 46 21.23 -11.01 2.77
CA LEU A 46 21.74 -9.93 1.91
C LEU A 46 21.41 -10.18 0.44
N ASP A 47 21.52 -11.44 0.00
CA ASP A 47 21.29 -11.80 -1.40
C ASP A 47 19.80 -12.06 -1.69
N ALA A 48 19.06 -12.61 -0.72
CA ALA A 48 17.64 -12.94 -0.89
C ALA A 48 16.72 -11.72 -0.80
N HIS A 49 17.00 -10.79 0.12
CA HIS A 49 16.14 -9.64 0.37
C HIS A 49 16.47 -8.49 -0.57
N VAL A 50 15.43 -7.85 -1.09
CA VAL A 50 15.58 -6.59 -1.81
C VAL A 50 15.88 -5.48 -0.80
N SER A 51 16.87 -4.64 -1.11
CA SER A 51 17.17 -3.41 -0.37
C SER A 51 17.24 -2.25 -1.36
N PRO A 52 16.76 -1.05 -1.00
CA PRO A 52 16.77 0.08 -1.92
C PRO A 52 18.22 0.53 -2.16
N ALA A 53 18.62 0.69 -3.43
CA ALA A 53 19.94 1.20 -3.76
C ALA A 53 20.09 2.69 -3.37
N THR A 54 19.00 3.44 -3.47
CA THR A 54 18.90 4.86 -3.11
C THR A 54 17.51 5.16 -2.54
N GLY A 55 17.39 6.23 -1.75
CA GLY A 55 16.11 6.69 -1.22
C GLY A 55 15.77 6.11 0.16
N PRO A 56 14.52 6.29 0.62
CA PRO A 56 14.14 5.97 1.99
C PRO A 56 13.97 4.45 2.20
N SER A 57 14.50 3.93 3.31
CA SER A 57 14.33 2.52 3.71
C SER A 57 13.18 2.30 4.71
N LEU A 58 12.75 3.35 5.42
CA LEU A 58 11.64 3.29 6.40
C LEU A 58 10.30 3.66 5.76
N LEU A 59 9.85 2.84 4.80
CA LEU A 59 8.68 3.14 3.95
C LEU A 59 7.39 3.41 4.74
N ARG A 60 7.17 2.68 5.85
CA ARG A 60 5.92 2.75 6.64
C ARG A 60 5.68 4.07 7.36
N ARG A 61 6.64 5.01 7.31
CA ARG A 61 6.54 6.36 7.90
C ARG A 61 6.52 7.48 6.87
N LEU A 62 6.58 7.13 5.58
CA LEU A 62 6.61 8.10 4.50
C LEU A 62 5.20 8.58 4.18
N ALA A 63 5.10 9.86 3.85
CA ALA A 63 3.93 10.40 3.19
C ALA A 63 3.81 9.86 1.75
N THR A 64 2.62 10.00 1.17
CA THR A 64 2.27 9.47 -0.15
C THR A 64 3.24 9.89 -1.26
N ASP A 65 3.64 11.16 -1.29
CA ASP A 65 4.59 11.71 -2.26
C ASP A 65 6.01 11.14 -2.09
N ALA A 66 6.46 10.97 -0.85
CA ALA A 66 7.74 10.32 -0.56
C ALA A 66 7.71 8.82 -0.92
N LEU A 67 6.56 8.14 -0.79
CA LEU A 67 6.36 6.77 -1.28
C LEU A 67 6.37 6.69 -2.81
N ASP A 68 5.94 7.74 -3.50
CA ASP A 68 6.05 7.82 -4.96
C ASP A 68 7.51 7.80 -5.43
N LEU A 69 8.46 8.21 -4.59
CA LEU A 69 9.90 8.19 -4.87
C LEU A 69 10.61 6.93 -4.38
N ALA A 70 9.91 6.04 -3.67
CA ALA A 70 10.51 4.80 -3.16
C ALA A 70 10.84 3.82 -4.29
N ASP A 71 11.97 3.12 -4.14
CA ASP A 71 12.37 2.01 -5.00
C ASP A 71 11.22 1.00 -5.12
N ARG A 72 10.82 0.66 -6.36
CA ARG A 72 9.62 -0.13 -6.62
C ARG A 72 9.81 -1.60 -6.26
N ASP A 73 11.01 -2.14 -6.44
CA ASP A 73 11.29 -3.53 -6.08
C ASP A 73 11.32 -3.67 -4.56
N TYR A 74 11.91 -2.69 -3.85
CA TYR A 74 11.87 -2.65 -2.40
C TYR A 74 10.46 -2.43 -1.84
N LEU A 75 9.68 -1.53 -2.45
CA LEU A 75 8.27 -1.32 -2.07
C LEU A 75 7.45 -2.60 -2.25
N ARG A 76 7.61 -3.29 -3.38
CA ARG A 76 6.98 -4.60 -3.63
C ARG A 76 7.42 -5.65 -2.61
N PHE A 77 8.71 -5.70 -2.29
CA PHE A 77 9.25 -6.63 -1.31
C PHE A 77 8.65 -6.41 0.08
N ILE A 78 8.47 -5.15 0.50
CA ILE A 78 7.87 -4.82 1.80
C ILE A 78 6.34 -4.94 1.80
N ASN A 79 5.68 -4.53 0.72
CA ASN A 79 4.23 -4.58 0.55
C ASN A 79 3.84 -4.78 -0.93
N PRO A 80 3.60 -6.03 -1.37
CA PRO A 80 3.21 -6.32 -2.74
C PRO A 80 1.76 -5.89 -3.06
N GLY A 81 1.00 -5.44 -2.07
CA GLY A 81 -0.35 -4.92 -2.24
C GLY A 81 -0.44 -3.39 -2.35
N ASP A 82 0.66 -2.64 -2.25
CA ASP A 82 0.65 -1.19 -2.47
C ASP A 82 0.24 -0.87 -3.91
N LEU A 83 -0.64 0.09 -4.13
CA LEU A 83 -1.23 0.36 -5.45
C LEU A 83 -0.19 0.69 -6.53
N ARG A 84 1.01 1.17 -6.14
CA ARG A 84 2.11 1.45 -7.07
C ARG A 84 2.74 0.20 -7.68
N VAL A 85 2.63 -0.93 -6.99
CA VAL A 85 3.27 -2.22 -7.36
C VAL A 85 2.29 -3.39 -7.39
N ALA A 86 1.01 -3.17 -7.04
CA ALA A 86 -0.02 -4.19 -7.00
C ALA A 86 -0.26 -4.87 -8.35
N HIS A 87 0.08 -4.23 -9.47
CA HIS A 87 0.05 -4.85 -10.80
C HIS A 87 1.06 -6.00 -10.96
N GLN A 88 2.12 -6.05 -10.15
CA GLN A 88 3.10 -7.13 -10.12
C GLN A 88 2.78 -8.17 -9.04
N GLY A 89 2.18 -7.74 -7.92
CA GLY A 89 1.72 -8.62 -6.85
C GLY A 89 0.34 -9.20 -7.17
N CYS A 90 -0.72 -8.49 -6.78
CA CYS A 90 -2.10 -8.93 -6.94
C CYS A 90 -2.57 -9.11 -8.40
N GLY A 91 -2.11 -8.22 -9.29
CA GLY A 91 -2.39 -8.27 -10.73
C GLY A 91 -1.34 -9.04 -11.54
N GLY A 92 -0.30 -9.56 -10.87
CA GLY A 92 0.85 -10.16 -11.53
C GLY A 92 0.50 -11.36 -12.39
N SER A 93 1.23 -11.51 -13.49
CA SER A 93 1.21 -12.73 -14.30
C SER A 93 2.23 -13.72 -13.76
N ASN A 94 1.81 -14.97 -13.53
CA ASN A 94 2.64 -16.06 -13.07
C ASN A 94 2.02 -17.41 -13.53
N PRO A 95 2.68 -18.56 -13.30
CA PRO A 95 2.11 -19.85 -13.69
C PRO A 95 0.73 -20.15 -13.08
N ALA A 96 0.46 -19.68 -11.84
CA ALA A 96 -0.83 -19.88 -11.18
C ALA A 96 -1.97 -19.06 -11.80
N SER A 97 -1.64 -17.97 -12.47
CA SER A 97 -2.57 -17.13 -13.22
C SER A 97 -2.73 -17.56 -14.69
N ASN A 98 -2.18 -18.72 -15.06
CA ASN A 98 -2.07 -19.21 -16.44
C ASN A 98 -1.39 -18.17 -17.37
N GLY A 99 -0.47 -17.35 -16.85
CA GLY A 99 0.19 -16.30 -17.60
C GLY A 99 -0.66 -15.06 -17.90
N SER A 100 -1.86 -14.95 -17.32
CA SER A 100 -2.70 -13.73 -17.33
C SER A 100 -2.64 -12.99 -15.99
N GLY A 101 -3.31 -11.86 -15.77
CA GLY A 101 -3.33 -11.22 -14.44
C GLY A 101 -4.39 -11.81 -13.52
N CYS A 102 -4.05 -12.16 -12.26
CA CYS A 102 -5.02 -12.71 -11.29
C CYS A 102 -6.16 -11.73 -10.95
N HIS A 103 -5.80 -10.51 -10.54
CA HIS A 103 -6.74 -9.47 -10.13
C HIS A 103 -6.56 -8.16 -10.93
N GLN A 104 -6.07 -8.24 -12.17
CA GLN A 104 -5.69 -7.06 -12.95
C GLN A 104 -6.82 -6.02 -13.04
N GLY A 105 -8.05 -6.44 -13.35
CA GLY A 105 -9.20 -5.53 -13.41
C GLY A 105 -9.53 -4.85 -12.08
N MET A 106 -9.29 -5.51 -10.95
CA MET A 106 -9.45 -4.90 -9.62
C MET A 106 -8.36 -3.86 -9.34
N VAL A 107 -7.11 -4.18 -9.67
CA VAL A 107 -5.96 -3.26 -9.54
C VAL A 107 -6.17 -2.01 -10.40
N GLU A 108 -6.67 -2.17 -11.62
CA GLU A 108 -6.93 -1.07 -12.55
C GLU A 108 -8.07 -0.16 -12.10
N THR A 109 -9.08 -0.70 -11.41
CA THR A 109 -10.27 0.05 -10.99
C THR A 109 -10.15 0.67 -9.61
N VAL A 110 -9.51 -0.02 -8.65
CA VAL A 110 -9.44 0.43 -7.24
C VAL A 110 -8.74 1.78 -7.08
N LYS A 111 -7.78 2.11 -7.95
CA LYS A 111 -7.07 3.40 -7.96
C LYS A 111 -7.97 4.60 -8.20
N PHE A 112 -9.15 4.40 -8.79
CA PHE A 112 -10.15 5.45 -9.01
C PHE A 112 -11.18 5.56 -7.88
N SER A 113 -11.11 4.71 -6.86
CA SER A 113 -12.05 4.74 -5.74
C SER A 113 -11.83 5.96 -4.84
N VAL A 114 -12.85 6.35 -4.07
CA VAL A 114 -12.73 7.39 -3.03
C VAL A 114 -11.76 6.99 -1.91
N MET A 115 -11.56 5.68 -1.68
CA MET A 115 -10.60 5.19 -0.69
C MET A 115 -9.15 5.40 -1.15
N ALA A 116 -8.88 5.30 -2.46
CA ALA A 116 -7.58 5.60 -3.03
C ALA A 116 -7.35 7.11 -3.21
N THR A 117 -8.35 7.82 -3.73
CA THR A 117 -8.18 9.21 -4.18
C THR A 117 -8.50 10.26 -3.13
N TYR A 118 -9.33 9.94 -2.13
CA TYR A 118 -9.94 10.95 -1.25
C TYR A 118 -10.71 12.05 -2.01
N ALA A 119 -11.19 11.73 -3.22
CA ALA A 119 -11.88 12.70 -4.08
C ALA A 119 -13.06 13.34 -3.35
N GLY A 120 -13.21 14.66 -3.55
CA GLY A 120 -14.33 15.45 -3.05
C GLY A 120 -14.23 15.90 -1.59
N HIS A 121 -13.39 15.29 -0.75
CA HIS A 121 -13.30 15.67 0.66
C HIS A 121 -12.60 17.02 0.87
N TYR A 122 -11.65 17.39 0.00
CA TYR A 122 -11.03 18.73 0.03
C TYR A 122 -11.95 19.83 -0.50
N THR A 123 -13.00 19.49 -1.25
CA THR A 123 -13.89 20.47 -1.87
C THR A 123 -14.67 21.26 -0.83
N LEU A 124 -15.24 20.60 0.17
CA LEU A 124 -16.04 21.27 1.20
C LEU A 124 -15.27 22.34 1.99
N PRO A 125 -14.10 22.05 2.61
CA PRO A 125 -13.36 23.06 3.35
C PRO A 125 -12.87 24.21 2.45
N ARG A 126 -12.44 23.93 1.22
CA ARG A 126 -12.01 24.96 0.26
C ARG A 126 -13.16 25.84 -0.23
N PHE A 127 -14.33 25.25 -0.50
CA PHE A 127 -15.54 25.99 -0.87
C PHE A 127 -15.98 26.94 0.24
N LEU A 128 -16.05 26.46 1.49
CA LEU A 128 -16.40 27.29 2.64
C LEU A 128 -15.39 28.41 2.92
N ALA A 129 -14.13 28.21 2.55
CA ALA A 129 -13.09 29.22 2.64
C ALA A 129 -13.09 30.23 1.48
N GLY A 130 -13.95 30.04 0.48
CA GLY A 130 -13.98 30.87 -0.73
C GLY A 130 -12.78 30.68 -1.65
N THR A 131 -12.04 29.57 -1.54
CA THR A 131 -10.81 29.31 -2.32
C THR A 131 -11.03 28.41 -3.52
N GLN A 132 -12.22 27.82 -3.66
CA GLN A 132 -12.63 27.05 -4.82
C GLN A 132 -14.18 27.06 -4.93
N ASP A 133 -14.71 26.74 -6.11
CA ASP A 133 -16.14 26.46 -6.30
C ASP A 133 -16.52 25.01 -5.84
N ARG A 134 -17.62 24.44 -6.36
CA ARG A 134 -18.06 23.08 -5.99
C ARG A 134 -17.44 21.98 -6.84
N THR A 135 -16.49 22.28 -7.71
CA THR A 135 -15.89 21.31 -8.61
C THR A 135 -14.92 20.39 -7.87
N HIS A 136 -15.04 19.09 -8.07
CA HIS A 136 -14.19 18.08 -7.43
C HIS A 136 -12.92 17.81 -8.23
N THR A 137 -11.95 18.72 -8.19
CA THR A 137 -10.67 18.59 -8.93
C THR A 137 -9.50 18.13 -8.09
N HIS A 138 -9.61 18.24 -6.76
CA HIS A 138 -8.51 17.92 -5.83
C HIS A 138 -8.68 16.56 -5.15
N ALA A 139 -7.55 15.88 -4.94
CA ALA A 139 -7.45 14.54 -4.34
C ALA A 139 -6.18 14.41 -3.49
N ALA A 140 -6.00 13.28 -2.81
CA ALA A 140 -4.78 12.93 -2.09
C ALA A 140 -3.62 12.51 -3.03
N VAL A 141 -3.96 12.06 -4.24
CA VAL A 141 -3.04 11.57 -5.27
C VAL A 141 -3.44 12.11 -6.63
N ASP A 142 -2.46 12.22 -7.52
CA ASP A 142 -2.69 12.52 -8.92
C ASP A 142 -3.25 11.27 -9.61
N VAL A 143 -4.38 11.41 -10.29
CA VAL A 143 -5.04 10.30 -10.99
C VAL A 143 -5.58 10.79 -12.31
N VAL A 144 -5.28 10.05 -13.38
CA VAL A 144 -5.81 10.26 -14.72
C VAL A 144 -6.48 8.97 -15.17
N ASN A 145 -7.71 9.07 -15.66
CA ASN A 145 -8.37 7.99 -16.36
C ASN A 145 -8.21 8.22 -17.88
N GLU A 146 -7.23 7.52 -18.47
CA GLU A 146 -6.94 7.60 -19.91
C GLU A 146 -8.12 7.17 -20.79
N ASN A 147 -9.05 6.38 -20.24
CA ASN A 147 -10.24 5.90 -20.91
C ASN A 147 -11.49 6.74 -20.58
N PHE A 148 -11.32 7.93 -20.02
CA PHE A 148 -12.44 8.80 -19.70
C PHE A 148 -13.08 9.36 -20.97
N ASP A 149 -14.38 9.11 -21.12
CA ASP A 149 -15.18 9.67 -22.20
C ASP A 149 -16.28 10.57 -21.62
N PRO A 150 -16.20 11.91 -21.82
CA PRO A 150 -17.18 12.85 -21.29
C PRO A 150 -18.57 12.66 -21.91
N ALA A 151 -18.70 12.01 -23.06
CA ALA A 151 -19.99 11.75 -23.68
C ALA A 151 -20.78 10.62 -22.98
N THR A 152 -20.07 9.70 -22.32
CA THR A 152 -20.68 8.53 -21.65
C THR A 152 -20.51 8.56 -20.13
N ALA A 153 -19.71 9.50 -19.60
CA ALA A 153 -19.48 9.66 -18.16
C ALA A 153 -20.75 10.10 -17.39
N PRO A 154 -20.97 9.57 -16.16
CA PRO A 154 -22.00 10.07 -15.26
C PRO A 154 -21.79 11.56 -14.93
N ALA A 155 -22.89 12.27 -14.64
CA ALA A 155 -22.83 13.67 -14.24
C ALA A 155 -21.91 13.87 -13.01
N GLY A 156 -20.99 14.81 -13.10
CA GLY A 156 -20.01 15.12 -12.04
C GLY A 156 -18.76 14.23 -12.04
N ALA A 157 -18.68 13.21 -12.90
CA ALA A 157 -17.44 12.46 -13.11
C ALA A 157 -16.39 13.34 -13.83
N VAL A 158 -15.14 13.20 -13.40
CA VAL A 158 -13.99 13.91 -13.97
C VAL A 158 -12.98 12.91 -14.52
N GLY A 159 -12.31 13.28 -15.62
CA GLY A 159 -11.28 12.43 -16.22
C GLY A 159 -9.94 12.46 -15.48
N ALA A 160 -9.74 13.45 -14.61
CA ALA A 160 -8.53 13.57 -13.80
C ALA A 160 -8.79 14.25 -12.46
N LEU A 161 -7.95 13.92 -11.48
CA LEU A 161 -7.85 14.55 -10.18
C LEU A 161 -6.39 14.95 -9.94
N THR A 162 -6.19 16.16 -9.40
CA THR A 162 -4.87 16.66 -9.02
C THR A 162 -4.66 16.50 -7.53
N ALA A 163 -3.50 16.02 -7.13
CA ALA A 163 -3.15 15.97 -5.73
C ALA A 163 -3.06 17.38 -5.14
N LEU A 164 -3.75 17.60 -4.02
CA LEU A 164 -3.52 18.80 -3.23
C LEU A 164 -2.12 18.70 -2.61
N ARG A 165 -1.24 19.66 -2.93
CA ARG A 165 0.12 19.74 -2.40
C ARG A 165 0.24 20.98 -1.52
N GLU A 166 1.15 20.92 -0.55
CA GLU A 166 1.47 22.09 0.26
C GLU A 166 2.02 23.21 -0.64
N PRO A 167 1.58 24.47 -0.46
CA PRO A 167 2.16 25.61 -1.16
C PRO A 167 3.64 25.80 -0.83
N ASN A 168 4.44 26.20 -1.82
CA ASN A 168 5.86 26.52 -1.60
C ASN A 168 6.06 27.76 -0.70
N ASP A 169 5.11 28.70 -0.74
CA ASP A 169 5.10 29.88 0.14
C ASP A 169 4.28 29.57 1.41
N LEU A 170 5.00 29.43 2.53
CA LEU A 170 4.42 29.09 3.83
C LEU A 170 3.95 30.31 4.62
N VAL A 171 3.96 31.52 4.03
CA VAL A 171 3.47 32.72 4.70
C VAL A 171 1.95 32.61 4.89
N ARG A 172 1.55 32.29 6.14
CA ARG A 172 0.15 32.09 6.56
C ARG A 172 -0.59 33.43 6.73
N ASN A 173 -0.73 34.19 5.65
CA ASN A 173 -1.38 35.50 5.62
C ASN A 173 -2.84 35.47 5.15
N SER A 174 -3.35 34.30 4.74
CA SER A 174 -4.73 34.12 4.28
C SER A 174 -5.29 32.78 4.72
N ILE A 175 -6.62 32.72 4.86
CA ILE A 175 -7.33 31.47 5.18
C ILE A 175 -7.04 30.38 4.15
N GLY A 176 -6.89 30.73 2.87
CA GLY A 176 -6.59 29.78 1.81
C GLY A 176 -5.23 29.12 1.96
N VAL A 177 -4.18 29.89 2.24
CA VAL A 177 -2.84 29.33 2.51
C VAL A 177 -2.88 28.44 3.76
N CYS A 178 -3.56 28.87 4.83
CA CYS A 178 -3.69 28.06 6.03
C CYS A 178 -4.35 26.70 5.77
N ILE A 179 -5.43 26.69 4.97
CA ILE A 179 -6.15 25.47 4.60
C ILE A 179 -5.31 24.58 3.69
N ASP A 180 -4.65 25.15 2.70
CA ASP A 180 -3.84 24.40 1.74
C ASP A 180 -2.53 23.87 2.33
N VAL A 181 -2.07 24.42 3.46
CA VAL A 181 -1.02 23.84 4.29
C VAL A 181 -1.55 22.69 5.16
N TYR A 182 -2.76 22.82 5.70
CA TYR A 182 -3.32 21.86 6.66
C TYR A 182 -3.85 20.59 5.98
N LEU A 183 -4.72 20.75 4.98
CA LEU A 183 -5.44 19.65 4.34
C LEU A 183 -4.53 18.53 3.80
N PRO A 184 -3.49 18.81 2.99
CA PRO A 184 -2.64 17.75 2.45
C PRO A 184 -1.72 17.10 3.49
N LYS A 185 -1.62 17.63 4.71
CA LYS A 185 -0.85 17.03 5.80
C LYS A 185 -1.67 16.12 6.70
N SER A 186 -2.90 16.53 6.98
CA SER A 186 -3.72 15.87 7.99
C SER A 186 -4.65 14.80 7.43
N CYS A 187 -5.10 14.95 6.18
CA CYS A 187 -6.16 14.12 5.64
C CYS A 187 -5.72 12.93 4.78
N PRO A 188 -4.63 12.97 3.99
CA PRO A 188 -4.33 11.85 3.07
C PRO A 188 -3.70 10.64 3.77
N THR A 189 -3.43 10.72 5.08
CA THR A 189 -2.76 9.69 5.90
C THR A 189 -3.67 8.50 6.27
N CYS A 190 -4.91 8.49 5.79
CA CYS A 190 -5.87 7.41 6.03
C CYS A 190 -6.26 6.65 4.75
N HIS A 191 -5.69 7.00 3.60
CA HIS A 191 -6.12 6.51 2.30
C HIS A 191 -5.26 5.35 1.79
N LEU A 192 -5.72 4.66 0.73
CA LEU A 192 -5.06 3.43 0.27
C LEU A 192 -3.66 3.65 -0.31
N ASN A 193 -3.23 4.90 -0.53
CA ASN A 193 -1.92 5.21 -1.09
C ASN A 193 -0.83 5.45 -0.04
N ASP A 194 -1.16 5.32 1.25
CA ASP A 194 -0.23 5.48 2.36
C ASP A 194 -0.35 4.33 3.37
N PHE A 195 0.68 4.11 4.19
CA PHE A 195 0.71 3.02 5.17
C PHE A 195 -0.16 3.26 6.42
N GLY A 196 -0.75 4.44 6.56
CA GLY A 196 -1.39 4.89 7.78
C GLY A 196 -0.40 5.50 8.75
N PRO A 197 -0.91 6.22 9.77
CA PRO A 197 -0.06 6.85 10.78
C PRO A 197 0.70 5.82 11.64
N ASN A 198 0.15 4.60 11.82
CA ASN A 198 0.78 3.50 12.56
C ASN A 198 1.38 3.93 13.92
N ASN A 199 0.71 4.83 14.63
CA ASN A 199 1.27 5.54 15.79
C ASN A 199 0.55 5.25 17.11
N SER A 200 -0.53 4.47 17.10
CA SER A 200 -1.27 4.09 18.30
C SER A 200 -2.00 2.77 18.10
N ALA A 201 -2.45 2.18 19.21
CA ALA A 201 -3.24 0.97 19.17
C ALA A 201 -4.50 1.15 18.31
N GLY A 202 -4.85 0.12 17.53
CA GLY A 202 -5.98 0.11 16.60
C GLY A 202 -5.76 0.88 15.28
N ASN A 203 -4.69 1.66 15.15
CA ASN A 203 -4.39 2.43 13.93
C ASN A 203 -3.43 1.72 12.97
N TYR A 204 -3.11 0.45 13.24
CA TYR A 204 -2.13 -0.29 12.45
C TYR A 204 -2.74 -0.86 11.18
N ARG A 205 -2.13 -0.57 10.05
CA ARG A 205 -2.51 -1.12 8.75
C ARG A 205 -1.34 -1.09 7.78
N SER A 206 -1.58 -1.65 6.60
CA SER A 206 -0.71 -1.47 5.44
C SER A 206 -1.32 -0.47 4.45
N SER A 207 -0.77 -0.39 3.25
CA SER A 207 -1.31 0.37 2.11
C SER A 207 -1.93 -0.55 1.04
N GLY A 208 -2.69 0.04 0.13
CA GLY A 208 -3.32 -0.59 -1.02
C GLY A 208 -4.24 -1.76 -0.65
N CYS A 209 -4.17 -2.87 -1.40
CA CYS A 209 -5.00 -4.04 -1.16
C CYS A 209 -4.82 -4.61 0.25
N THR A 210 -3.57 -4.63 0.74
CA THR A 210 -3.26 -5.16 2.08
C THR A 210 -3.72 -4.25 3.21
N ALA A 211 -4.15 -3.01 2.95
CA ALA A 211 -4.75 -2.16 3.99
C ALA A 211 -6.02 -2.78 4.58
N CYS A 212 -6.77 -3.55 3.79
CA CYS A 212 -7.98 -4.25 4.23
C CYS A 212 -7.81 -5.77 4.23
N HIS A 213 -7.03 -6.32 3.29
CA HIS A 213 -6.91 -7.76 3.11
C HIS A 213 -5.84 -8.41 4.00
N MET A 214 -4.97 -7.63 4.64
CA MET A 214 -4.01 -8.15 5.62
C MET A 214 -4.32 -7.57 7.00
N LEU A 215 -4.75 -8.42 7.93
CA LEU A 215 -5.23 -7.95 9.22
C LEU A 215 -4.08 -7.65 10.19
N TYR A 216 -4.25 -6.57 10.94
CA TYR A 216 -3.39 -6.18 12.04
C TYR A 216 -4.13 -6.37 13.37
N SER A 217 -3.39 -6.69 14.42
CA SER A 217 -3.90 -6.65 15.80
C SER A 217 -3.91 -5.21 16.32
N ASP A 218 -4.71 -4.94 17.34
CA ASP A 218 -4.78 -3.60 17.95
C ASP A 218 -3.42 -3.14 18.49
N ASP A 219 -2.56 -4.05 18.95
CA ASP A 219 -1.20 -3.75 19.40
C ASP A 219 -0.17 -3.64 18.27
N GLY A 220 -0.56 -3.99 17.03
CA GLY A 220 0.31 -3.99 15.86
C GLY A 220 1.42 -5.03 15.90
N LEU A 221 1.36 -6.01 16.80
CA LEU A 221 2.36 -7.06 16.94
C LEU A 221 1.98 -8.29 16.12
N SER A 222 3.01 -8.99 15.61
CA SER A 222 2.79 -10.22 14.86
C SER A 222 2.51 -11.39 15.81
N ASN A 223 1.43 -12.14 15.53
CA ASN A 223 1.16 -13.45 16.11
C ASN A 223 1.51 -14.60 15.14
N SER A 224 2.29 -14.31 14.08
CA SER A 224 2.78 -15.33 13.16
C SER A 224 3.72 -16.31 13.88
N ALA A 225 3.84 -17.54 13.39
CA ALA A 225 4.86 -18.48 13.85
C ALA A 225 6.24 -18.23 13.20
N ASP A 226 6.38 -17.27 12.27
CA ASP A 226 7.66 -16.90 11.65
C ASP A 226 8.70 -16.56 12.75
N PRO A 227 9.84 -17.28 12.80
CA PRO A 227 10.87 -17.06 13.82
C PRO A 227 11.74 -15.82 13.57
N VAL A 228 11.69 -15.23 12.36
CA VAL A 228 12.54 -14.10 11.96
C VAL A 228 11.84 -12.76 12.12
N ILE A 229 10.51 -12.72 12.00
CA ILE A 229 9.76 -11.48 12.20
C ILE A 229 9.74 -11.07 13.68
N SER A 230 9.91 -9.78 13.95
CA SER A 230 9.84 -9.26 15.32
C SER A 230 8.44 -9.47 15.90
N LYS A 231 8.39 -9.84 17.19
CA LYS A 231 7.16 -9.95 17.99
C LYS A 231 6.97 -8.77 18.93
N ASP A 232 7.96 -7.88 19.02
CA ASP A 232 8.04 -6.86 20.07
C ASP A 232 7.79 -5.44 19.54
N PHE A 233 7.86 -5.23 18.22
CA PHE A 233 7.77 -3.90 17.64
C PHE A 233 6.69 -3.82 16.55
N PRO A 234 5.71 -2.90 16.67
CA PRO A 234 4.78 -2.62 15.58
C PRO A 234 5.43 -1.73 14.50
N PRO A 235 4.85 -1.67 13.28
CA PRO A 235 3.65 -2.37 12.84
C PRO A 235 3.96 -3.65 12.06
N HIS A 236 3.44 -4.78 12.51
CA HIS A 236 3.44 -6.05 11.79
C HIS A 236 2.01 -6.60 11.67
N PRO A 237 1.68 -7.24 10.53
CA PRO A 237 0.40 -7.89 10.41
C PRO A 237 0.29 -9.02 11.44
N ARG A 238 -0.94 -9.27 11.89
CA ARG A 238 -1.25 -10.27 12.90
C ARG A 238 -0.72 -11.64 12.47
N ARG A 239 -0.86 -11.98 11.19
CA ARG A 239 -0.34 -13.18 10.54
C ARG A 239 0.00 -12.87 9.09
N HIS A 240 0.79 -13.70 8.44
CA HIS A 240 0.99 -13.62 6.99
C HIS A 240 -0.18 -14.33 6.28
N ALA A 241 -1.38 -13.77 6.36
CA ALA A 241 -2.60 -14.39 5.87
C ALA A 241 -3.57 -13.33 5.33
N LEU A 242 -3.94 -13.45 4.06
CA LEU A 242 -4.96 -12.60 3.48
C LEU A 242 -6.36 -13.02 3.94
N THR A 243 -7.30 -12.08 3.94
CA THR A 243 -8.72 -12.34 4.23
C THR A 243 -9.62 -11.79 3.14
N THR A 244 -10.69 -12.52 2.80
CA THR A 244 -11.81 -12.00 1.99
C THR A 244 -12.98 -11.54 2.87
N LYS A 245 -12.90 -11.79 4.18
CA LYS A 245 -13.87 -11.35 5.20
C LYS A 245 -13.25 -10.19 5.96
N ILE A 246 -13.37 -8.99 5.39
CA ILE A 246 -12.91 -7.76 6.03
C ILE A 246 -13.85 -7.51 7.23
N PRO A 247 -13.34 -7.44 8.47
CA PRO A 247 -14.14 -7.28 9.68
C PRO A 247 -14.74 -5.88 9.85
#